data_AF-A0ABC9XLH6-F1
#
_entry.id   AF-A0ABC9XLH6-F1
#
_cell.length_a   1.000
_cell.length_b   1.000
_cell.length_c   1.000
_cell.angle_alpha   90.00
_cell.angle_beta   90.00
_cell.angle_gamma   90.00
#
_symmetry.space_group_name_H-M   'P 1'
#
loop_
_entity.id
_entity.type
_entity.pdbx_description
1 polymer ?
#
loop_
_entity_poly.entity_id
_entity_poly.type
_entity_poly.pdbx_seq_one_letter_code
_entity_poly.pdbx_strand_id
1 'polypeptide(L)'
;MGDMTPAEEIELRDARCQLFESSMRNEARRLRTFWQWPGTSPVSAQDLAKAGFFFVGPRDEVQCFCCGGVLKDWGPGDCPVAEHLKFFPSCKFISGEDVGNQEMLPLQEIFDTVDGQFLSFLQGIDSEETALPNEPEYPEMVTEEMRLSTFQNWPQYTDVHPEQLARAGFFYTDPLRNWELQAFPSLDQFTIVQNVLQMGFDPIWVVNLVENKYMLTGTFYLSESELISDLLQPDWGESSSAEESRDESRMSMEEQLRRLQEERMCKVCMDRDVSVVFVPCGHLVACGECALNLRLCPICRAVIRGSVKTFMS
;
A
#
# COMPACT_ATOMS: atom_id res chain seq x y z
N MET A 1 9.41 -1.63 -42.01
CA MET A 1 9.58 -1.50 -40.54
C MET A 1 11.05 -1.19 -40.35
N GLY A 2 11.38 0.05 -40.00
CA GLY A 2 12.76 0.45 -39.72
C GLY A 2 13.01 0.27 -38.23
N ASP A 3 14.09 -0.42 -37.87
CA ASP A 3 14.52 -0.56 -36.48
C ASP A 3 14.88 0.82 -35.90
N MET A 4 14.35 1.09 -34.71
CA MET A 4 14.68 2.27 -33.91
C MET A 4 16.11 2.17 -33.40
N THR A 5 16.78 3.31 -33.33
CA THR A 5 18.17 3.41 -32.89
C THR A 5 18.29 3.42 -31.36
N PRO A 6 19.44 3.00 -30.79
CA PRO A 6 19.67 3.03 -29.34
C PRO A 6 19.55 4.42 -28.71
N ALA A 7 19.72 5.50 -29.48
CA ALA A 7 19.50 6.87 -29.02
C ALA A 7 18.00 7.19 -28.88
N GLU A 8 17.16 6.70 -29.80
CA GLU A 8 15.70 6.85 -29.75
C GLU A 8 15.09 6.02 -28.61
N GLU A 9 15.67 4.87 -28.25
CA GLU A 9 15.29 4.09 -27.05
C GLU A 9 15.66 4.78 -25.72
N ILE A 10 16.77 5.53 -25.68
CA ILE A 10 17.18 6.32 -24.52
C ILE A 10 16.30 7.56 -24.37
N GLU A 11 15.98 8.25 -25.48
CA GLU A 11 15.03 9.37 -25.48
C GLU A 11 13.60 8.94 -25.10
N LEU A 12 13.13 7.76 -25.52
CA LEU A 12 11.85 7.20 -25.04
C LEU A 12 11.89 6.79 -23.56
N ARG A 13 13.03 6.30 -23.05
CA ARG A 13 13.23 5.97 -21.63
C ARG A 13 13.29 7.22 -20.75
N ASP A 14 13.92 8.29 -21.22
CA ASP A 14 13.95 9.58 -20.53
C ASP A 14 12.61 10.32 -20.64
N ALA A 15 11.86 10.13 -21.74
CA ALA A 15 10.49 10.63 -21.88
C ALA A 15 9.51 9.97 -20.90
N ARG A 16 9.75 8.73 -20.46
CA ARG A 16 8.97 8.10 -19.36
C ARG A 16 9.13 8.83 -18.02
N CYS A 17 10.24 9.54 -17.80
CA CYS A 17 10.41 10.46 -16.67
C CYS A 17 9.80 11.85 -16.89
N GLN A 18 9.30 12.16 -18.10
CA GLN A 18 8.72 13.46 -18.47
C GLN A 18 7.17 13.45 -18.47
N LEU A 19 6.53 12.30 -18.25
CA LEU A 19 5.08 12.17 -18.18
C LEU A 19 4.48 12.33 -16.77
N PHE A 20 5.33 12.54 -15.76
CA PHE A 20 4.89 12.89 -14.40
C PHE A 20 5.39 14.30 -14.08
N GLU A 21 4.46 15.15 -13.65
CA GLU A 21 4.58 16.61 -13.59
C GLU A 21 5.94 17.05 -13.03
N SER A 22 6.79 17.63 -13.89
CA SER A 22 8.11 18.16 -13.53
C SER A 22 8.03 19.18 -12.37
N SER A 23 6.86 19.81 -12.20
CA SER A 23 6.52 20.65 -11.05
C SER A 23 6.50 19.93 -9.71
N MET A 24 6.22 18.62 -9.68
CA MET A 24 6.14 17.82 -8.45
C MET A 24 7.51 17.34 -7.96
N ARG A 25 8.60 17.69 -8.65
CA ARG A 25 9.96 17.58 -8.09
C ARG A 25 10.16 18.48 -6.86
N ASN A 26 9.37 19.54 -6.74
CA ASN A 26 9.41 20.45 -5.58
C ASN A 26 8.56 19.92 -4.41
N GLU A 27 9.20 19.59 -3.30
CA GLU A 27 8.54 19.03 -2.12
C GLU A 27 7.48 19.97 -1.53
N ALA A 28 7.74 21.28 -1.48
CA ALA A 28 6.75 22.26 -1.00
C ALA A 28 5.51 22.30 -1.89
N ARG A 29 5.67 22.11 -3.21
CA ARG A 29 4.54 21.99 -4.14
C ARG A 29 3.78 20.68 -3.92
N ARG A 30 4.48 19.57 -3.68
CA ARG A 30 3.83 18.29 -3.31
C ARG A 30 3.00 18.46 -2.04
N LEU A 31 3.55 19.06 -1.00
CA LEU A 31 2.86 19.26 0.27
C LEU A 31 1.57 20.08 0.13
N ARG A 32 1.56 21.11 -0.73
CA ARG A 32 0.35 21.92 -0.99
C ARG A 32 -0.81 21.13 -1.58
N THR A 33 -0.56 20.00 -2.22
CA THR A 33 -1.63 19.15 -2.78
C THR A 33 -2.50 18.52 -1.68
N PHE A 34 -1.98 18.35 -0.47
CA PHE A 34 -2.64 17.72 0.66
C PHE A 34 -3.64 18.63 1.40
N TRP A 35 -4.10 19.73 0.79
CA TRP A 35 -5.04 20.65 1.43
C TRP A 35 -6.39 20.01 1.83
N GLN A 36 -6.78 18.92 1.15
CA GLN A 36 -7.96 18.09 1.46
C GLN A 36 -7.60 16.75 2.11
N TRP A 37 -6.34 16.55 2.53
CA TRP A 37 -5.94 15.28 3.13
C TRP A 37 -6.78 14.98 4.38
N PRO A 38 -7.33 13.77 4.53
CA PRO A 38 -8.19 13.46 5.66
C PRO A 38 -7.44 13.67 6.99
N GLY A 39 -7.98 14.49 7.88
CA GLY A 39 -7.38 14.71 9.21
C GLY A 39 -7.37 13.45 10.10
N THR A 40 -8.17 12.44 9.75
CA THR A 40 -8.18 11.11 10.37
C THR A 40 -7.18 10.14 9.75
N SER A 41 -6.40 10.59 8.76
CA SER A 41 -5.44 9.73 8.08
C SER A 41 -4.31 9.35 9.03
N PRO A 42 -3.94 8.06 9.12
CA PRO A 42 -2.89 7.60 10.03
C PRO A 42 -1.48 8.06 9.64
N VAL A 43 -1.32 8.63 8.44
CA VAL A 43 -0.03 9.03 7.89
C VAL A 43 -0.04 10.52 7.57
N SER A 44 1.04 11.22 7.96
CA SER A 44 1.15 12.67 7.80
C SER A 44 1.39 13.07 6.34
N ALA A 45 0.80 14.20 5.93
CA ALA A 45 1.03 14.77 4.61
C ALA A 45 2.51 15.14 4.38
N GLN A 46 3.23 15.52 5.45
CA GLN A 46 4.65 15.84 5.40
C GLN A 46 5.49 14.60 5.08
N ASP A 47 5.22 13.47 5.72
CA ASP A 47 5.99 12.23 5.48
C ASP A 47 5.72 11.68 4.08
N LEU A 48 4.48 11.81 3.60
CA LEU A 48 4.12 11.46 2.22
C LEU A 48 4.86 12.36 1.21
N ALA A 49 4.87 13.67 1.43
CA ALA A 49 5.58 14.63 0.57
C ALA A 49 7.10 14.36 0.54
N LYS A 50 7.71 14.09 1.69
CA LYS A 50 9.13 13.71 1.81
C LYS A 50 9.44 12.40 1.10
N ALA A 51 8.56 11.41 1.19
CA ALA A 51 8.68 10.14 0.47
C ALA A 51 8.38 10.25 -1.04
N GLY A 52 8.23 11.47 -1.56
CA GLY A 52 8.09 11.75 -2.99
C GLY A 52 6.64 11.69 -3.49
N PHE A 53 5.65 11.62 -2.59
CA PHE A 53 4.25 11.55 -2.96
C PHE A 53 3.57 12.92 -2.98
N PHE A 54 2.59 13.08 -3.86
CA PHE A 54 1.62 14.18 -3.84
C PHE A 54 0.20 13.61 -3.87
N PHE A 55 -0.75 14.33 -3.28
CA PHE A 55 -2.14 13.94 -3.22
C PHE A 55 -2.81 14.06 -4.59
N VAL A 56 -3.45 12.98 -5.03
CA VAL A 56 -4.23 12.93 -6.29
C VAL A 56 -5.71 12.67 -6.04
N GLY A 57 -6.02 11.99 -4.93
CA GLY A 57 -7.38 11.63 -4.57
C GLY A 57 -8.08 10.71 -5.60
N PRO A 58 -9.36 10.38 -5.38
CA PRO A 58 -10.16 10.67 -4.18
C PRO A 58 -9.68 9.87 -2.94
N ARG A 59 -10.18 10.22 -1.75
CA ARG A 59 -9.81 9.62 -0.45
C ARG A 59 -8.36 9.90 -0.02
N ASP A 60 -7.54 8.86 0.10
CA ASP A 60 -6.16 8.88 0.58
C ASP A 60 -5.17 8.46 -0.54
N GLU A 61 -5.59 8.59 -1.80
CA GLU A 61 -4.78 8.25 -2.96
C GLU A 61 -3.66 9.27 -3.18
N VAL A 62 -2.41 8.78 -3.23
CA VAL A 62 -1.21 9.57 -3.46
C VAL A 62 -0.37 8.98 -4.58
N GLN A 63 0.38 9.84 -5.28
CA GLN A 63 1.18 9.46 -6.44
C GLN A 63 2.62 9.94 -6.32
N CYS A 64 3.58 9.08 -6.66
CA CYS A 64 4.99 9.47 -6.66
C CYS A 64 5.33 10.34 -7.87
N PHE A 65 6.07 11.44 -7.67
CA PHE A 65 6.52 12.30 -8.76
C PHE A 65 7.53 11.63 -9.71
N CYS A 66 8.27 10.62 -9.22
CA CYS A 66 9.38 10.01 -9.95
C CYS A 66 8.94 8.75 -10.72
N CYS A 67 8.38 7.75 -10.04
CA CYS A 67 7.95 6.51 -10.68
C CYS A 67 6.50 6.54 -11.18
N GLY A 68 5.71 7.53 -10.76
CA GLY A 68 4.29 7.61 -11.07
C GLY A 68 3.42 6.57 -10.36
N GLY A 69 3.99 5.75 -9.47
CA GLY A 69 3.27 4.75 -8.69
C GLY A 69 2.26 5.40 -7.75
N VAL A 70 1.05 4.82 -7.68
CA VAL A 70 -0.05 5.29 -6.85
C VAL A 70 -0.27 4.33 -5.68
N LEU A 71 -0.39 4.86 -4.45
CA LEU A 71 -0.75 4.11 -3.24
C LEU A 71 -2.01 4.68 -2.60
N LYS A 72 -2.74 3.82 -1.89
CA LYS A 72 -3.98 4.14 -1.17
C LYS A 72 -4.25 3.16 -0.04
N ASP A 73 -5.31 3.40 0.71
CA ASP A 73 -5.73 2.61 1.86
C ASP A 73 -4.61 2.53 2.92
N TRP A 74 -4.07 3.70 3.29
CA TRP A 74 -3.02 3.89 4.29
C TRP A 74 -3.51 3.53 5.69
N GLY A 75 -2.76 2.67 6.38
CA GLY A 75 -3.06 2.15 7.70
C GLY A 75 -2.19 2.77 8.82
N PRO A 76 -2.62 2.62 10.08
CA PRO A 76 -1.79 2.95 11.25
C PRO A 76 -0.45 2.21 11.19
N GLY A 77 0.66 2.95 11.30
CA GLY A 77 2.01 2.40 11.28
C GLY A 77 2.66 2.27 9.89
N ASP A 78 1.95 2.58 8.81
CA ASP A 78 2.54 2.59 7.47
C ASP A 78 3.60 3.70 7.36
N CYS A 79 4.82 3.31 7.00
CA CYS A 79 5.90 4.25 6.68
C CYS A 79 5.91 4.52 5.17
N PRO A 80 5.68 5.77 4.71
CA PRO A 80 5.64 6.11 3.29
C PRO A 80 6.87 5.66 2.50
N VAL A 81 8.06 5.83 3.06
CA VAL A 81 9.31 5.41 2.42
C VAL A 81 9.38 3.89 2.28
N ALA A 82 8.98 3.16 3.32
CA ALA A 82 9.01 1.70 3.32
C ALA A 82 7.98 1.12 2.33
N GLU A 83 6.75 1.61 2.34
CA GLU A 83 5.72 1.17 1.40
C GLU A 83 6.06 1.56 -0.05
N HIS A 84 6.68 2.72 -0.26
CA HIS A 84 7.20 3.11 -1.57
C HIS A 84 8.27 2.13 -2.07
N LEU A 85 9.27 1.80 -1.25
CA LEU A 85 10.32 0.85 -1.62
C LEU A 85 9.75 -0.56 -1.84
N LYS A 86 8.82 -1.00 -0.99
CA LYS A 86 8.18 -2.32 -1.05
C LYS A 86 7.37 -2.51 -2.34
N PHE A 87 6.57 -1.52 -2.73
CA PHE A 87 5.68 -1.63 -3.88
C PHE A 87 6.29 -1.12 -5.19
N PHE A 88 7.24 -0.20 -5.13
CA PHE A 88 7.94 0.35 -6.30
C PHE A 88 9.47 0.34 -6.09
N PRO A 89 10.09 -0.85 -5.92
CA PRO A 89 11.52 -0.98 -5.62
C PRO A 89 12.44 -0.44 -6.74
N SER A 90 11.91 -0.25 -7.95
CA SER A 90 12.64 0.30 -9.10
C SER A 90 12.50 1.81 -9.25
N CYS A 91 11.89 2.50 -8.28
CA CYS A 91 11.78 3.95 -8.32
C CYS A 91 13.15 4.61 -8.04
N LYS A 92 13.72 5.27 -9.04
CA LYS A 92 15.02 5.97 -8.94
C LYS A 92 15.13 6.88 -7.72
N PHE A 93 14.06 7.62 -7.40
CA PHE A 93 14.00 8.49 -6.22
C PHE A 93 14.18 7.71 -4.91
N ILE A 94 13.37 6.66 -4.68
CA ILE A 94 13.42 5.92 -3.42
C ILE A 94 14.67 5.04 -3.29
N SER A 95 15.26 4.67 -4.43
CA SER A 95 16.57 4.01 -4.50
C SER A 95 17.75 4.95 -4.23
N GLY A 96 17.51 6.26 -4.07
CA GLY A 96 18.53 7.25 -3.72
C GLY A 96 19.27 7.87 -4.91
N GLU A 97 18.78 7.70 -6.14
CA GLU A 97 19.35 8.40 -7.30
C GLU A 97 18.93 9.88 -7.33
N ASP A 98 19.83 10.75 -7.79
CA ASP A 98 19.51 12.15 -8.02
C ASP A 98 18.56 12.29 -9.22
N VAL A 99 17.29 12.48 -8.89
CA VAL A 99 16.22 12.78 -9.84
C VAL A 99 15.84 14.27 -9.78
N GLY A 100 16.71 15.16 -9.29
CA GLY A 100 16.42 16.59 -9.19
C GLY A 100 15.23 16.89 -8.25
N ASN A 101 15.07 16.13 -7.17
CA ASN A 101 14.13 16.45 -6.09
C ASN A 101 14.58 17.77 -5.43
N GLN A 102 13.66 18.70 -5.23
CA GLN A 102 13.92 19.94 -4.51
C GLN A 102 13.32 19.82 -3.11
N GLU A 103 14.17 19.45 -2.16
CA GLU A 103 13.80 19.26 -0.76
C GLU A 103 13.38 20.56 -0.10
N MET A 104 12.46 20.46 0.86
CA MET A 104 12.19 21.57 1.76
C MET A 104 13.33 21.66 2.78
N LEU A 105 14.13 22.73 2.71
CA LEU A 105 15.18 22.98 3.70
C LEU A 105 14.55 23.03 5.10
N PRO A 106 15.10 22.30 6.09
CA PRO A 106 14.71 22.47 7.47
C PRO A 106 14.92 23.93 7.89
N LEU A 107 13.96 24.52 8.59
CA LEU A 107 14.09 25.87 9.16
C LEU A 107 15.40 26.04 9.95
N GLN A 108 15.96 24.95 10.47
CA GLN A 108 17.23 24.92 11.21
C GLN A 108 18.44 25.41 10.39
N GLU A 109 18.54 25.09 9.09
CA GLU A 109 19.70 25.47 8.25
C GLU A 109 19.63 26.91 7.73
N ILE A 110 18.43 27.51 7.78
CA ILE A 110 18.24 28.94 7.48
C ILE A 110 18.91 29.79 8.57
N PHE A 111 18.95 29.33 9.83
CA PHE A 111 19.58 30.07 10.92
C PHE A 111 21.11 30.01 10.91
N ASP A 112 21.71 28.99 10.31
CA ASP A 112 23.16 28.80 10.34
C ASP A 112 23.92 29.59 9.24
N THR A 113 23.22 30.15 8.25
CA THR A 113 23.86 30.78 7.07
C THR A 113 23.54 32.26 6.83
N VAL A 114 22.78 32.96 7.69
CA VAL A 114 22.54 34.40 7.51
C VAL A 114 22.86 35.21 8.77
N ASP A 115 23.92 36.00 8.66
CA ASP A 115 24.24 37.13 9.53
C ASP A 115 22.99 38.00 9.79
N GLY A 116 22.34 37.77 10.93
CA GLY A 116 21.61 38.74 11.75
C GLY A 116 20.48 39.58 11.15
N GLN A 117 20.19 39.54 9.85
CA GLN A 117 19.27 40.49 9.22
C GLN A 117 17.82 40.00 9.18
N PHE A 118 17.55 38.70 9.31
CA PHE A 118 16.19 38.18 9.21
C PHE A 118 15.35 38.32 10.50
N LEU A 119 15.97 38.54 11.66
CA LEU A 119 15.26 38.83 12.91
C LEU A 119 14.52 40.17 12.91
N SER A 120 14.85 41.06 11.96
CA SER A 120 14.09 42.30 11.77
C SER A 120 12.76 42.09 11.03
N PHE A 121 12.59 40.96 10.33
CA PHE A 121 11.38 40.64 9.57
C PHE A 121 10.36 39.80 10.33
N LEU A 122 10.78 39.09 11.38
CA LEU A 122 9.89 38.24 12.21
C LEU A 122 9.27 38.97 13.42
N GLN A 123 9.61 40.24 13.66
CA GLN A 123 8.96 41.07 14.69
C GLN A 123 7.59 41.65 14.26
N GLY A 124 6.93 41.02 13.28
CA GLY A 124 5.68 41.50 12.70
C GLY A 124 4.48 40.55 12.81
N ILE A 125 4.63 39.39 13.45
CA ILE A 125 3.52 38.45 13.64
C ILE A 125 3.25 38.30 15.14
N ASP A 126 2.70 39.34 15.74
CA ASP A 126 1.89 39.18 16.95
C ASP A 126 0.56 38.56 16.54
N SER A 127 0.38 37.27 16.83
CA SER A 127 -0.95 36.68 17.03
C SER A 127 -0.79 35.43 17.88
N GLU A 128 -1.27 35.57 19.11
CA GLU A 128 -1.33 34.57 20.17
C GLU A 128 -1.93 33.23 19.68
N GLU A 129 -1.14 32.16 19.70
CA GLU A 129 -1.66 30.81 19.89
C GLU A 129 -0.80 30.10 20.94
N THR A 130 -1.36 30.03 22.15
CA THR A 130 -0.79 29.31 23.29
C THR A 130 -0.70 27.82 22.96
N ALA A 131 0.52 27.30 22.77
CA ALA A 131 0.79 25.88 22.66
C ALA A 131 0.40 25.18 23.99
N LEU A 132 -0.55 24.24 23.93
CA LEU A 132 -0.86 23.35 25.05
C LEU A 132 0.23 22.28 25.20
N PRO A 133 0.51 21.77 26.42
CA PRO A 133 1.50 20.73 26.63
C PRO A 133 0.99 19.38 26.11
N ASN A 134 1.74 18.73 25.20
CA ASN A 134 1.43 17.39 24.72
C ASN A 134 1.59 16.35 25.85
N GLU A 135 0.48 15.73 26.26
CA GLU A 135 0.51 14.51 27.09
C GLU A 135 0.78 13.28 26.22
N PRO A 136 1.60 12.32 26.69
CA PRO A 136 1.87 11.09 25.96
C PRO A 136 0.62 10.20 25.88
N GLU A 137 0.39 9.59 24.73
CA GLU A 137 -0.81 8.80 24.40
C GLU A 137 -0.98 7.54 25.28
N TYR A 138 0.11 7.02 25.87
CA TYR A 138 0.12 5.86 26.78
C TYR A 138 0.96 6.15 28.02
N PRO A 139 0.47 6.99 28.95
CA PRO A 139 1.21 7.41 30.14
C PRO A 139 1.52 6.26 31.11
N GLU A 140 0.89 5.10 30.94
CA GLU A 140 1.14 3.88 31.69
C GLU A 140 2.25 2.99 31.10
N MET A 141 2.66 3.17 29.84
CA MET A 141 3.67 2.31 29.18
C MET A 141 5.11 2.82 29.33
N VAL A 142 5.37 3.52 30.43
CA VAL A 142 6.60 4.27 30.68
C VAL A 142 7.77 3.34 31.02
N THR A 143 7.54 2.26 31.77
CA THR A 143 8.62 1.36 32.21
C THR A 143 8.79 0.17 31.28
N GLU A 144 10.03 -0.28 31.12
CA GLU A 144 10.37 -1.51 30.36
C GLU A 144 9.59 -2.72 30.88
N GLU A 145 9.43 -2.83 32.20
CA GLU A 145 8.69 -3.92 32.85
C GLU A 145 7.21 -3.93 32.47
N MET A 146 6.57 -2.75 32.42
CA MET A 146 5.17 -2.64 32.00
C MET A 146 5.02 -3.00 30.52
N ARG A 147 5.96 -2.57 29.67
CA ARG A 147 5.99 -2.98 28.27
C ARG A 147 6.23 -4.47 28.09
N LEU A 148 7.17 -5.07 28.82
CA LEU A 148 7.46 -6.50 28.76
C LEU A 148 6.25 -7.34 29.21
N SER A 149 5.48 -6.85 30.20
CA SER A 149 4.28 -7.53 30.69
C SER A 149 3.19 -7.71 29.62
N THR A 150 3.25 -6.96 28.53
CA THR A 150 2.28 -7.05 27.43
C THR A 150 2.55 -8.23 26.48
N PHE A 151 3.75 -8.80 26.49
CA PHE A 151 4.20 -9.88 25.59
C PHE A 151 3.79 -11.30 26.04
N GLN A 152 2.78 -11.44 26.90
CA GLN A 152 2.36 -12.74 27.45
C GLN A 152 1.98 -13.76 26.37
N ASN A 153 1.44 -13.29 25.25
CA ASN A 153 1.02 -14.10 24.10
C ASN A 153 1.91 -13.87 22.86
N TRP A 154 3.17 -13.47 23.08
CA TRP A 154 4.13 -13.30 21.99
C TRP A 154 4.40 -14.65 21.30
N PRO A 155 4.41 -14.72 19.96
CA PRO A 155 4.54 -16.00 19.28
C PRO A 155 5.92 -16.63 19.50
N GLN A 156 5.94 -17.88 19.96
CA GLN A 156 7.19 -18.57 20.33
C GLN A 156 8.05 -18.98 19.13
N TYR A 157 7.52 -18.87 17.90
CA TYR A 157 8.21 -19.23 16.67
C TYR A 157 9.01 -18.07 16.06
N THR A 158 8.95 -16.86 16.64
CA THR A 158 9.72 -15.72 16.15
C THR A 158 11.15 -15.76 16.70
N ASP A 159 12.13 -15.40 15.87
CA ASP A 159 13.53 -15.26 16.30
C ASP A 159 13.80 -14.03 17.18
N VAL A 160 12.79 -13.18 17.42
CA VAL A 160 12.90 -11.94 18.19
C VAL A 160 12.40 -12.15 19.62
N HIS A 161 13.23 -11.74 20.60
CA HIS A 161 12.91 -11.88 22.01
C HIS A 161 12.15 -10.67 22.56
N PRO A 162 11.01 -10.87 23.26
CA PRO A 162 10.21 -9.82 23.90
C PRO A 162 11.01 -8.81 24.75
N GLU A 163 12.04 -9.29 25.45
CA GLU A 163 12.90 -8.46 26.29
C GLU A 163 13.66 -7.41 25.48
N GLN A 164 14.01 -7.73 24.23
CA GLN A 164 14.70 -6.79 23.34
C GLN A 164 13.75 -5.69 22.87
N LEU A 165 12.49 -6.04 22.58
CA LEU A 165 11.46 -5.09 22.15
C LEU A 165 11.04 -4.17 23.30
N ALA A 166 10.81 -4.71 24.49
CA ALA A 166 10.47 -3.94 25.69
C ALA A 166 11.57 -2.92 26.04
N ARG A 167 12.84 -3.34 26.00
CA ARG A 167 14.00 -2.48 26.23
C ARG A 167 14.14 -1.38 25.18
N ALA A 168 13.76 -1.68 23.93
CA ALA A 168 13.77 -0.73 22.82
C ALA A 168 12.57 0.24 22.82
N GLY A 169 11.68 0.16 23.82
CA GLY A 169 10.54 1.07 23.95
C GLY A 169 9.23 0.55 23.37
N PHE A 170 9.19 -0.68 22.87
CA PHE A 170 8.00 -1.29 22.27
C PHE A 170 7.20 -2.10 23.29
N PHE A 171 5.87 -2.13 23.14
CA PHE A 171 4.98 -3.03 23.88
C PHE A 171 4.07 -3.77 22.90
N TYR A 172 3.63 -4.97 23.28
CA TYR A 172 2.84 -5.87 22.46
C TYR A 172 1.35 -5.69 22.69
N THR A 173 0.64 -5.23 21.66
CA THR A 173 -0.81 -5.27 21.63
C THR A 173 -1.23 -6.60 21.03
N ASP A 174 -1.38 -7.61 21.88
CA ASP A 174 -1.79 -8.96 21.48
C ASP A 174 -3.06 -8.94 20.60
N PRO A 175 -2.98 -9.38 19.33
CA PRO A 175 -4.12 -9.40 18.41
C PRO A 175 -5.28 -10.25 18.93
N LEU A 176 -5.02 -11.24 19.79
CA LEU A 176 -6.02 -12.17 20.30
C LEU A 176 -6.70 -11.69 21.58
N ARG A 177 -6.12 -10.72 22.31
CA ARG A 177 -6.64 -10.28 23.62
C ARG A 177 -7.95 -9.50 23.53
N ASN A 178 -8.39 -9.17 22.31
CA ASN A 178 -9.61 -8.41 22.05
C ASN A 178 -10.62 -9.15 21.14
N TRP A 179 -10.28 -10.32 20.59
CA TRP A 179 -11.18 -11.12 19.76
C TRP A 179 -12.40 -11.66 20.55
N GLU A 180 -12.22 -11.90 21.86
CA GLU A 180 -13.17 -12.69 22.67
C GLU A 180 -14.38 -11.97 23.27
N LEU A 181 -14.62 -10.67 23.05
CA LEU A 181 -15.80 -10.01 23.64
C LEU A 181 -16.62 -9.09 22.73
N GLN A 182 -16.13 -8.69 21.55
CA GLN A 182 -16.83 -7.67 20.75
C GLN A 182 -16.88 -7.90 19.23
N ALA A 183 -16.22 -8.93 18.69
CA ALA A 183 -16.07 -9.10 17.23
C ALA A 183 -16.94 -10.20 16.59
N PHE A 184 -17.65 -11.02 17.37
CA PHE A 184 -18.52 -12.07 16.82
C PHE A 184 -20.01 -11.75 16.99
N PRO A 185 -20.83 -11.99 15.96
CA PRO A 185 -22.26 -11.74 16.01
C PRO A 185 -23.03 -12.82 16.79
N SER A 186 -22.44 -14.01 17.04
CA SER A 186 -23.13 -15.15 17.68
C SER A 186 -22.17 -16.19 18.29
N LEU A 187 -22.69 -16.94 19.27
CA LEU A 187 -22.01 -18.08 19.93
C LEU A 187 -21.71 -19.25 18.96
N ASP A 188 -22.47 -19.34 17.87
CA ASP A 188 -22.35 -20.42 16.88
C ASP A 188 -21.09 -20.29 16.02
N GLN A 189 -20.72 -19.07 15.61
CA GLN A 189 -19.48 -18.82 14.86
C GLN A 189 -18.24 -19.14 15.69
N PHE A 190 -18.27 -18.78 16.98
CA PHE A 190 -17.19 -19.10 17.90
C PHE A 190 -17.00 -20.62 18.03
N THR A 191 -18.10 -21.37 18.15
CA THR A 191 -18.08 -22.83 18.26
C THR A 191 -17.51 -23.49 16.99
N ILE A 192 -17.89 -23.01 15.81
CA ILE A 192 -17.36 -23.51 14.52
C ILE A 192 -15.84 -23.33 14.44
N VAL A 193 -15.34 -22.14 14.79
CA VAL A 193 -13.90 -21.84 14.75
C VAL A 193 -13.14 -22.71 15.75
N GLN A 194 -13.63 -22.84 16.99
CA GLN A 194 -12.99 -23.66 18.01
C GLN A 194 -12.92 -25.15 17.63
N ASN A 195 -13.98 -25.69 17.02
CA ASN A 195 -13.99 -27.08 16.58
C ASN A 195 -12.96 -27.33 15.45
N VAL A 196 -12.82 -26.40 14.50
CA VAL A 196 -11.81 -26.49 13.44
C VAL A 196 -10.39 -26.35 14.00
N LEU A 197 -10.16 -25.47 14.97
CA LEU A 197 -8.87 -25.38 15.65
C LEU A 197 -8.52 -26.67 16.40
N GLN A 198 -9.50 -27.30 17.05
CA GLN A 198 -9.32 -28.58 17.74
C GLN A 198 -9.01 -29.75 16.78
N MET A 199 -9.37 -29.63 15.50
CA MET A 199 -8.97 -30.57 14.44
C MET A 199 -7.50 -30.39 13.98
N GLY A 200 -6.78 -29.38 14.51
CA GLY A 200 -5.34 -29.19 14.30
C GLY A 200 -4.98 -28.25 13.14
N PHE A 201 -5.93 -27.48 12.62
CA PHE A 201 -5.66 -26.45 11.62
C PHE A 201 -4.91 -25.26 12.23
N ASP A 202 -4.06 -24.59 11.43
CA ASP A 202 -3.24 -23.47 11.89
C ASP A 202 -4.12 -22.30 12.37
N PRO A 203 -3.95 -21.81 13.62
CA PRO A 203 -4.80 -20.78 14.18
C PRO A 203 -4.79 -19.45 13.42
N ILE A 204 -3.66 -19.07 12.83
CA ILE A 204 -3.51 -17.81 12.10
C ILE A 204 -4.28 -17.91 10.77
N TRP A 205 -4.18 -19.06 10.11
CA TRP A 205 -4.91 -19.30 8.85
C TRP A 205 -6.42 -19.34 9.07
N VAL A 206 -6.88 -20.01 10.13
CA VAL A 206 -8.31 -20.07 10.47
C VAL A 206 -8.86 -18.69 10.78
N VAL A 207 -8.17 -17.89 11.61
CA VAL A 207 -8.61 -16.52 11.95
C VAL A 207 -8.62 -15.63 10.72
N ASN A 208 -7.52 -15.59 9.96
CA ASN A 208 -7.43 -14.76 8.75
C ASN A 208 -8.51 -15.13 7.73
N LEU A 209 -8.81 -16.42 7.53
CA LEU A 209 -9.82 -16.85 6.58
C LEU A 209 -11.24 -16.46 7.03
N VAL A 210 -11.53 -16.55 8.33
CA VAL A 210 -12.81 -16.13 8.92
C VAL A 210 -13.01 -14.63 8.85
N GLU A 211 -11.99 -13.86 9.23
CA GLU A 211 -12.00 -12.40 9.13
C GLU A 211 -12.12 -11.94 7.69
N ASN A 212 -11.33 -12.50 6.78
CA ASN A 212 -11.39 -12.17 5.37
C ASN A 212 -12.76 -12.47 4.78
N LYS A 213 -13.39 -13.61 5.09
CA LYS A 213 -14.75 -13.89 4.63
C LYS A 213 -15.74 -12.86 5.14
N TYR A 214 -15.76 -12.60 6.44
CA TYR A 214 -16.69 -11.63 7.02
C TYR A 214 -16.48 -10.22 6.45
N MET A 215 -15.24 -9.78 6.29
CA MET A 215 -14.92 -8.48 5.71
C MET A 215 -15.29 -8.37 4.23
N LEU A 216 -15.23 -9.46 3.47
CA LEU A 216 -15.52 -9.49 2.03
C LEU A 216 -17.00 -9.69 1.70
N THR A 217 -17.73 -10.48 2.50
CA THR A 217 -19.12 -10.86 2.21
C THR A 217 -20.13 -10.36 3.24
N GLY A 218 -19.67 -9.90 4.41
CA GLY A 218 -20.54 -9.56 5.55
C GLY A 218 -21.22 -10.78 6.18
N THR A 219 -20.81 -12.00 5.83
CA THR A 219 -21.42 -13.24 6.29
C THR A 219 -20.40 -14.13 7.02
N PHE A 220 -20.92 -14.97 7.92
CA PHE A 220 -20.15 -15.90 8.71
C PHE A 220 -20.23 -17.31 8.13
N TYR A 221 -19.32 -18.19 8.54
CA TYR A 221 -19.41 -19.60 8.20
C TYR A 221 -20.58 -20.23 8.96
N LEU A 222 -21.38 -21.03 8.27
CA LEU A 222 -22.57 -21.64 8.87
C LEU A 222 -22.32 -23.08 9.34
N SER A 223 -21.17 -23.66 8.98
CA SER A 223 -20.72 -24.97 9.46
C SER A 223 -19.20 -25.13 9.43
N GLU A 224 -18.70 -26.09 10.22
CA GLU A 224 -17.30 -26.53 10.18
C GLU A 224 -16.91 -27.04 8.78
N SER A 225 -17.81 -27.77 8.11
CA SER A 225 -17.56 -28.31 6.78
C SER A 225 -17.32 -27.24 5.72
N GLU A 226 -18.00 -26.10 5.82
CA GLU A 226 -17.82 -24.96 4.92
C GLU A 226 -16.44 -24.31 5.15
N LEU A 227 -16.08 -24.08 6.41
CA LEU A 227 -14.77 -23.53 6.79
C LEU A 227 -13.62 -24.45 6.38
N ILE A 228 -13.75 -25.76 6.62
CA ILE A 228 -12.74 -26.75 6.26
C ILE A 228 -12.59 -26.86 4.73
N SER A 229 -13.69 -26.77 3.98
CA SER A 229 -13.64 -26.80 2.51
C SER A 229 -12.83 -25.64 1.94
N ASP A 230 -12.94 -24.45 2.53
CA ASP A 230 -12.19 -23.27 2.10
C ASP A 230 -10.72 -23.32 2.58
N LEU A 231 -10.45 -23.93 3.74
CA LEU A 231 -9.08 -24.15 4.24
C LEU A 231 -8.28 -25.18 3.41
N LEU A 232 -8.96 -26.10 2.74
CA LEU A 232 -8.33 -27.19 1.98
C LEU A 232 -8.14 -26.89 0.48
N GLN A 233 -8.47 -25.68 0.00
CA GLN A 233 -8.29 -25.33 -1.41
C GLN A 233 -6.80 -25.20 -1.79
N PRO A 234 -6.33 -25.77 -2.91
CA PRO A 234 -4.90 -25.89 -3.22
C PRO A 234 -4.20 -24.59 -3.69
N ASP A 235 -4.93 -23.52 -3.96
CA ASP A 235 -4.45 -22.41 -4.80
C ASP A 235 -3.55 -21.36 -4.10
N TRP A 236 -2.96 -21.69 -2.96
CA TRP A 236 -2.00 -20.79 -2.27
C TRP A 236 -0.56 -21.30 -2.27
N GLY A 237 -0.23 -22.32 -3.06
CA GLY A 237 1.16 -22.75 -3.27
C GLY A 237 1.34 -23.50 -4.59
N GLU A 238 2.19 -22.97 -5.46
CA GLU A 238 2.69 -23.56 -6.72
C GLU A 238 1.81 -23.44 -7.97
N SER A 239 2.01 -22.37 -8.74
CA SER A 239 1.69 -22.36 -10.17
C SER A 239 2.90 -22.85 -10.97
N SER A 240 2.84 -24.10 -11.46
CA SER A 240 3.78 -24.66 -12.42
C SER A 240 3.11 -24.70 -13.80
N SER A 241 3.60 -23.83 -14.67
CA SER A 241 3.41 -23.79 -16.11
C SER A 241 3.82 -25.10 -16.81
N ALA A 242 2.87 -25.86 -17.35
CA ALA A 242 3.08 -26.76 -18.48
C ALA A 242 1.75 -27.39 -18.92
N GLU A 243 1.00 -26.77 -19.84
CA GLU A 243 0.08 -27.53 -20.73
C GLU A 243 -0.53 -26.75 -21.93
N GLU A 244 -0.18 -25.49 -22.18
CA GLU A 244 -0.69 -24.75 -23.35
C GLU A 244 0.35 -24.62 -24.48
N SER A 245 0.65 -25.70 -25.21
CA SER A 245 1.58 -25.60 -26.36
C SER A 245 1.23 -26.46 -27.59
N ARG A 246 -0.04 -26.81 -27.82
CA ARG A 246 -0.38 -27.74 -28.91
C ARG A 246 -1.43 -27.32 -29.95
N ASP A 247 -1.92 -26.09 -30.02
CA ASP A 247 -2.87 -25.74 -31.09
C ASP A 247 -2.92 -24.27 -31.56
N GLU A 248 -1.77 -23.59 -31.72
CA GLU A 248 -1.75 -22.21 -32.28
C GLU A 248 -1.73 -22.16 -33.82
N SER A 249 -1.44 -23.27 -34.50
CA SER A 249 -1.09 -23.26 -35.93
C SER A 249 -2.26 -23.28 -36.93
N ARG A 250 -3.52 -23.18 -36.46
CA ARG A 250 -4.72 -23.27 -37.32
C ARG A 250 -5.69 -22.08 -37.24
N MET A 251 -5.25 -20.96 -36.68
CA MET A 251 -6.10 -19.78 -36.51
C MET A 251 -6.00 -18.81 -37.69
N SER A 252 -7.16 -18.31 -38.16
CA SER A 252 -7.21 -17.23 -39.17
C SER A 252 -6.52 -15.98 -38.64
N MET A 253 -5.85 -15.22 -39.52
CA MET A 253 -5.24 -13.93 -39.16
C MET A 253 -6.27 -12.95 -38.58
N GLU A 254 -7.53 -13.00 -39.05
CA GLU A 254 -8.63 -12.21 -38.49
C GLU A 254 -8.98 -12.61 -37.06
N GLU A 255 -8.92 -13.90 -36.75
CA GLU A 255 -9.19 -14.43 -35.40
C GLU A 255 -8.02 -14.13 -34.45
N GLN A 256 -6.78 -14.17 -34.96
CA GLN A 256 -5.60 -13.73 -34.21
C GLN A 256 -5.67 -12.24 -33.85
N LEU A 257 -6.05 -11.39 -34.81
CA LEU A 257 -6.25 -9.96 -34.54
C LEU A 257 -7.35 -9.73 -33.49
N ARG A 258 -8.45 -10.48 -33.58
CA ARG A 258 -9.56 -10.37 -32.63
C ARG A 258 -9.15 -10.78 -31.22
N ARG A 259 -8.40 -11.87 -31.07
CA ARG A 259 -7.86 -12.29 -29.76
C ARG A 259 -6.89 -11.28 -29.16
N LEU A 260 -5.96 -10.77 -29.96
CA LEU A 260 -5.01 -9.74 -29.52
C LEU A 260 -5.72 -8.44 -29.11
N GLN A 261 -6.80 -8.06 -29.80
CA GLN A 261 -7.66 -6.95 -29.40
C GLN A 261 -8.37 -7.25 -28.08
N GLU A 262 -8.96 -8.44 -27.94
CA GLU A 262 -9.63 -8.86 -26.71
C GLU A 262 -8.69 -8.81 -25.51
N GLU A 263 -7.46 -9.32 -25.61
CA GLU A 263 -6.45 -9.27 -24.55
C GLU A 263 -6.07 -7.84 -24.14
N ARG A 264 -6.08 -6.90 -25.07
CA ARG A 264 -5.75 -5.48 -24.82
C ARG A 264 -6.93 -4.65 -24.33
N MET A 265 -8.16 -5.15 -24.38
CA MET A 265 -9.35 -4.41 -23.94
C MET A 265 -9.60 -4.52 -22.42
N CYS A 266 -9.99 -3.40 -21.82
CA CYS A 266 -10.39 -3.32 -20.42
C CYS A 266 -11.59 -4.23 -20.14
N LYS A 267 -11.43 -5.16 -19.19
CA LYS A 267 -12.47 -6.14 -18.86
C LYS A 267 -13.63 -5.59 -18.03
N VAL A 268 -13.59 -4.31 -17.69
CA VAL A 268 -14.60 -3.62 -16.88
C VAL A 268 -15.56 -2.84 -17.77
N CYS A 269 -15.04 -1.99 -18.65
CA CYS A 269 -15.86 -1.19 -19.58
C CYS A 269 -16.01 -1.84 -20.96
N MET A 270 -15.13 -2.78 -21.33
CA MET A 270 -15.08 -3.42 -22.65
C MET A 270 -15.01 -2.41 -23.80
N ASP A 271 -14.38 -1.25 -23.56
CA ASP A 271 -14.35 -0.11 -24.47
C ASP A 271 -12.92 0.38 -24.68
N ARG A 272 -12.25 0.82 -23.60
CA ARG A 272 -10.88 1.33 -23.65
C ARG A 272 -9.85 0.23 -23.48
N ASP A 273 -8.63 0.49 -23.94
CA ASP A 273 -7.49 -0.40 -23.70
C ASP A 273 -7.14 -0.49 -22.21
N VAL A 274 -6.65 -1.65 -21.77
CA VAL A 274 -6.03 -1.81 -20.46
C VAL A 274 -4.84 -0.87 -20.36
N SER A 275 -4.65 -0.21 -19.22
CA SER A 275 -3.56 0.75 -19.07
C SER A 275 -3.08 0.84 -17.63
N VAL A 276 -3.51 -0.09 -16.77
CA VAL A 276 -3.24 -0.06 -15.33
C VAL A 276 -2.94 -1.46 -14.82
N VAL A 277 -1.80 -1.58 -14.15
CA VAL A 277 -1.41 -2.77 -13.37
C VAL A 277 -1.78 -2.55 -11.91
N PHE A 278 -2.45 -3.53 -11.30
CA PHE A 278 -2.81 -3.48 -9.88
C PHE A 278 -1.70 -4.00 -8.97
N VAL A 279 -1.50 -3.32 -7.85
CA VAL A 279 -0.53 -3.69 -6.80
C VAL A 279 -1.29 -4.24 -5.59
N PRO A 280 -0.87 -5.37 -5.00
CA PRO A 280 0.35 -6.13 -5.30
C PRO A 280 0.20 -7.22 -6.38
N CYS A 281 -1.02 -7.52 -6.84
CA CYS A 281 -1.26 -8.75 -7.60
C CYS A 281 -0.74 -8.77 -9.04
N GLY A 282 -0.26 -7.65 -9.58
CA GLY A 282 0.36 -7.57 -10.91
C GLY A 282 -0.58 -7.67 -12.12
N HIS A 283 -1.89 -7.81 -11.92
CA HIS A 283 -2.84 -8.01 -13.03
C HIS A 283 -3.11 -6.72 -13.82
N LEU A 284 -3.02 -6.80 -15.15
CA LEU A 284 -3.34 -5.76 -16.12
C LEU A 284 -4.73 -6.02 -16.74
N VAL A 285 -5.78 -5.42 -16.17
CA VAL A 285 -7.18 -5.78 -16.51
C VAL A 285 -8.11 -4.56 -16.71
N ALA A 286 -7.69 -3.39 -16.26
CA ALA A 286 -8.50 -2.18 -16.29
C ALA A 286 -7.83 -1.02 -17.05
N CYS A 287 -8.65 -0.17 -17.66
CA CYS A 287 -8.22 1.15 -18.12
C CYS A 287 -8.07 2.13 -16.94
N GLY A 288 -7.40 3.26 -17.17
CA GLY A 288 -7.16 4.31 -16.17
C GLY A 288 -8.41 4.75 -15.41
N GLU A 289 -9.53 4.95 -16.10
CA GLU A 289 -10.78 5.41 -15.49
C GLU A 289 -11.48 4.33 -14.66
N CYS A 290 -11.49 3.08 -15.15
CA CYS A 290 -12.12 1.98 -14.45
C CYS A 290 -11.35 1.60 -13.19
N ALA A 291 -10.01 1.72 -13.21
CA ALA A 291 -9.14 1.40 -12.08
C ALA A 291 -9.45 2.23 -10.83
N LEU A 292 -9.86 3.50 -10.97
CA LEU A 292 -10.14 4.41 -9.85
C LEU A 292 -11.24 3.90 -8.91
N ASN A 293 -12.20 3.16 -9.47
CA ASN A 293 -13.37 2.69 -8.72
C ASN A 293 -13.22 1.25 -8.21
N LEU A 294 -12.06 0.62 -8.44
CA LEU A 294 -11.82 -0.77 -8.04
C LEU A 294 -11.04 -0.84 -6.72
N ARG A 295 -11.59 -1.62 -5.78
CA ARG A 295 -10.92 -1.99 -4.52
C ARG A 295 -10.35 -3.40 -4.55
N LEU A 296 -10.94 -4.29 -5.36
CA LEU A 296 -10.48 -5.66 -5.56
C LEU A 296 -10.14 -5.88 -7.03
N CYS A 297 -9.12 -6.68 -7.29
CA CYS A 297 -8.76 -7.08 -8.65
C CYS A 297 -9.89 -7.94 -9.26
N PRO A 298 -10.42 -7.62 -10.46
CA PRO A 298 -11.43 -8.43 -11.13
C PRO A 298 -11.02 -9.88 -11.44
N ILE A 299 -9.71 -10.16 -11.50
CA ILE A 299 -9.17 -11.48 -11.82
C ILE A 299 -8.98 -12.32 -10.57
N CYS A 300 -8.14 -11.86 -9.64
CA CYS A 300 -7.74 -12.65 -8.46
C CYS A 300 -8.40 -12.21 -7.15
N ARG A 301 -9.24 -11.17 -7.18
CA ARG A 301 -9.93 -10.58 -6.02
C ARG A 301 -9.01 -10.03 -4.92
N ALA A 302 -7.69 -10.00 -5.13
CA ALA A 302 -6.75 -9.36 -4.22
C ALA A 302 -7.10 -7.88 -4.02
N VAL A 303 -6.92 -7.38 -2.80
CA VAL A 303 -7.10 -5.96 -2.47
C VAL A 303 -6.08 -5.13 -3.24
N ILE A 304 -6.58 -4.11 -3.95
CA ILE A 304 -5.77 -3.18 -4.73
C ILE A 304 -5.26 -2.10 -3.79
N ARG A 305 -4.02 -2.24 -3.33
CA ARG A 305 -3.32 -1.25 -2.49
C ARG A 305 -2.71 -0.11 -3.29
N GLY A 306 -2.57 -0.30 -4.60
CA GLY A 306 -1.97 0.68 -5.47
C GLY A 306 -2.10 0.33 -6.94
N SER A 307 -1.65 1.22 -7.81
CA SER A 307 -1.67 0.99 -9.24
C SER A 307 -0.55 1.69 -10.00
N VAL A 308 -0.18 1.15 -11.15
CA VAL A 308 0.81 1.72 -12.06
C VAL A 308 0.17 1.89 -13.43
N LYS A 309 0.23 3.12 -13.98
CA LYS A 309 -0.17 3.35 -15.36
C LYS A 309 0.87 2.78 -16.32
N THR A 310 0.42 1.98 -17.27
CA THR A 310 1.26 1.41 -18.33
C THR A 310 0.92 2.05 -19.67
N PHE A 311 1.95 2.25 -20.48
CA PHE A 311 1.83 2.70 -21.87
C PHE A 311 2.27 1.54 -22.76
N MET A 312 1.31 0.91 -23.44
CA MET A 312 1.60 -0.11 -24.43
C MET A 312 2.02 0.58 -25.74
N SER A 313 3.24 0.27 -26.20
CA SER A 313 3.82 0.71 -27.48
C SER A 313 3.40 -0.18 -28.64
#